data_AF-A0AAD6MZK0-F1
#
_entry.id   AF-A0AAD6MZK0-F1
#
_cell.length_a   1.000
_cell.length_b   1.000
_cell.length_c   1.000
_cell.angle_alpha   90.00
_cell.angle_beta   90.00
_cell.angle_gamma   90.00
#
_symmetry.space_group_name_H-M   'P 1'
#
loop_
_entity.id
_entity.type
_entity.pdbx_description
1 polymer ?
#
loop_
_entity_poly.entity_id
_entity_poly.type
_entity_poly.pdbx_seq_one_letter_code
_entity_poly.pdbx_strand_id
1 'polypeptide(L)'
;MDYKSLRTPEHCLADFCLIPIGTASASVSSQIAEVQRLIEASGVKYTMHSAGTTLEGSWDRVHEVIGQAHTLLHEQGVVRIQTDIRVGSRTDKEQTAEDKVNKVKELLATGKEQTDVDKATAVYAAAEAYKAGEAFDNLKAGWA
;
A
#
# COMPACT_ATOMS: atom_id res chain seq x y z
N MET A 1 4.78 12.73 -33.98
CA MET A 1 4.76 11.63 -32.98
C MET A 1 3.93 10.53 -33.56
N ASP A 2 4.49 9.35 -33.79
CA ASP A 2 3.71 8.19 -34.24
C ASP A 2 3.06 7.54 -33.02
N TYR A 3 1.75 7.69 -32.89
CA TYR A 3 1.00 7.15 -31.77
C TYR A 3 0.89 5.61 -31.81
N LYS A 4 1.05 4.99 -32.98
CA LYS A 4 0.93 3.51 -33.12
C LYS A 4 2.15 2.76 -32.62
N SER A 5 3.30 3.44 -32.54
CA SER A 5 4.56 2.86 -32.10
C SER A 5 4.90 3.18 -30.64
N LEU A 6 3.99 3.81 -29.89
CA LEU A 6 4.23 4.14 -28.49
C LEU A 6 4.22 2.87 -27.64
N ARG A 7 5.32 2.64 -26.93
CA ARG A 7 5.46 1.51 -26.01
C ARG A 7 4.79 1.81 -24.67
N THR A 8 4.35 0.77 -24.00
CA THR A 8 3.90 0.80 -22.60
C THR A 8 5.10 0.97 -21.65
N PRO A 9 4.88 1.44 -20.41
CA PRO A 9 5.93 1.50 -19.40
C PRO A 9 6.56 0.13 -19.13
N GLU A 10 7.86 0.09 -18.89
CA GLU A 10 8.57 -1.18 -18.61
C GLU A 10 8.13 -1.83 -17.29
N HIS A 11 7.65 -1.04 -16.31
CA HIS A 11 7.20 -1.53 -15.02
C HIS A 11 5.98 -0.74 -14.50
N CYS A 12 5.12 -1.41 -13.75
CA CYS A 12 3.99 -0.81 -13.05
C CYS A 12 3.67 -1.52 -11.73
N LEU A 13 2.95 -0.79 -10.87
CA LEU A 13 2.21 -1.35 -9.75
C LEU A 13 0.72 -1.14 -10.04
N ALA A 14 -0.05 -2.22 -10.17
CA ALA A 14 -1.48 -2.17 -10.43
C ALA A 14 -2.24 -2.80 -9.27
N ASP A 15 -3.00 -1.99 -8.55
CA ASP A 15 -3.95 -2.46 -7.56
C ASP A 15 -5.31 -2.61 -8.21
N PHE A 16 -5.86 -3.83 -8.21
CA PHE A 16 -7.14 -4.09 -8.85
C PHE A 16 -8.16 -4.74 -7.91
N CYS A 17 -9.42 -4.39 -8.13
CA CYS A 17 -10.58 -4.98 -7.46
C CYS A 17 -11.53 -5.52 -8.52
N LEU A 18 -11.66 -6.85 -8.59
CA LEU A 18 -12.49 -7.56 -9.56
C LEU A 18 -13.80 -8.00 -8.91
N ILE A 19 -14.93 -7.67 -9.53
CA ILE A 19 -16.28 -7.90 -9.04
C ILE A 19 -17.11 -8.63 -10.11
N PRO A 20 -17.47 -9.90 -9.90
CA PRO A 20 -18.50 -10.59 -10.68
C PRO A 20 -19.86 -9.90 -10.50
N ILE A 21 -20.61 -9.70 -11.59
CA ILE A 21 -21.95 -9.09 -11.57
C ILE A 21 -22.98 -10.10 -12.08
N GLY A 22 -24.11 -10.19 -11.37
CA GLY A 22 -25.22 -11.06 -11.75
C GLY A 22 -25.07 -12.51 -11.31
N THR A 23 -24.21 -12.77 -10.31
CA THR A 23 -24.13 -14.07 -9.65
C THR A 23 -25.42 -14.37 -8.88
N ALA A 24 -25.73 -15.66 -8.70
CA ALA A 24 -26.91 -16.09 -7.94
C ALA A 24 -26.84 -15.76 -6.42
N SER A 25 -25.68 -15.34 -5.93
CA SER A 25 -25.41 -14.96 -4.55
C SER A 25 -24.62 -13.65 -4.49
N ALA A 26 -24.80 -12.90 -3.41
CA ALA A 26 -23.98 -11.72 -3.10
C ALA A 26 -22.55 -12.09 -2.67
N SER A 27 -22.32 -13.32 -2.22
CA SER A 27 -20.98 -13.80 -1.89
C SER A 27 -20.24 -14.21 -3.16
N VAL A 28 -19.03 -13.67 -3.33
CA VAL A 28 -18.16 -13.93 -4.50
C VAL A 28 -16.82 -14.54 -4.11
N SER A 29 -16.63 -14.96 -2.86
CA SER A 29 -15.34 -15.41 -2.33
C SER A 29 -14.78 -16.62 -3.07
N SER A 30 -15.62 -17.53 -3.56
CA SER A 30 -15.19 -18.67 -4.39
C SER A 30 -14.51 -18.23 -5.69
N GLN A 31 -15.08 -17.25 -6.38
CA GLN A 31 -14.53 -16.70 -7.62
C GLN A 31 -13.22 -15.97 -7.33
N ILE A 32 -13.16 -15.18 -6.26
CA ILE A 32 -11.93 -14.49 -5.86
C ILE A 32 -10.82 -15.48 -5.51
N ALA A 33 -11.15 -16.61 -4.86
CA ALA A 33 -10.16 -17.65 -4.56
C ALA A 33 -9.56 -18.29 -5.83
N GLU A 34 -10.35 -18.48 -6.90
CA GLU A 34 -9.83 -18.94 -8.20
C GLU A 34 -8.92 -17.90 -8.85
N VAL A 35 -9.30 -16.62 -8.79
CA VAL A 35 -8.45 -15.51 -9.28
C VAL A 35 -7.12 -15.46 -8.52
N GLN A 36 -7.11 -15.68 -7.21
CA GLN A 36 -5.86 -15.74 -6.44
C GLN A 36 -4.97 -16.93 -6.83
N ARG A 37 -5.56 -18.10 -7.11
CA ARG A 37 -4.80 -19.26 -7.63
C ARG A 37 -4.16 -18.97 -8.98
N LEU A 38 -4.87 -18.28 -9.87
CA LEU A 38 -4.33 -17.83 -11.15
C LEU A 38 -3.15 -16.87 -10.96
N ILE A 39 -3.29 -15.89 -10.07
CA ILE A 39 -2.22 -14.91 -9.79
C ILE A 39 -0.97 -15.62 -9.25
N GLU A 40 -1.12 -16.51 -8.28
CA GLU A 40 -0.02 -17.33 -7.74
C GLU A 40 0.67 -18.12 -8.87
N ALA A 41 -0.11 -18.83 -9.69
CA ALA A 41 0.41 -19.61 -10.82
C ALA A 41 1.09 -18.75 -11.90
N SER A 42 0.74 -17.47 -12.00
CA SER A 42 1.30 -16.55 -12.98
C SER A 42 2.76 -16.17 -12.71
N GLY A 43 3.22 -16.34 -11.47
CA GLY A 43 4.56 -15.94 -11.00
C GLY A 43 4.76 -14.42 -10.87
N VAL A 44 3.73 -13.61 -11.10
CA VAL A 44 3.78 -12.16 -10.88
C VAL A 44 3.82 -11.89 -9.38
N LYS A 45 4.70 -10.98 -8.95
CA LYS A 45 4.74 -10.59 -7.54
C LYS A 45 3.43 -9.89 -7.19
N TYR A 46 2.84 -10.27 -6.07
CA TYR A 46 1.55 -9.73 -5.67
C TYR A 46 1.41 -9.58 -4.16
N THR A 47 0.41 -8.82 -3.74
CA THR A 47 -0.03 -8.72 -2.35
C THR A 47 -1.56 -8.61 -2.31
N MET A 48 -2.20 -9.62 -1.73
CA MET A 48 -3.65 -9.62 -1.50
C MET A 48 -4.00 -8.82 -0.24
N HIS A 49 -5.11 -8.09 -0.28
CA HIS A 49 -5.68 -7.42 0.89
C HIS A 49 -7.21 -7.42 0.82
N SER A 50 -7.88 -6.82 1.80
CA SER A 50 -9.34 -6.90 1.97
C SER A 50 -10.16 -6.30 0.82
N ALA A 51 -9.56 -5.45 -0.01
CA ALA A 51 -10.25 -4.64 -1.01
C ALA A 51 -9.75 -4.88 -2.44
N GLY A 52 -8.86 -5.85 -2.64
CA GLY A 52 -8.23 -6.08 -3.93
C GLY A 52 -6.93 -6.86 -3.86
N THR A 53 -6.16 -6.76 -4.93
CA THR A 53 -4.83 -7.34 -5.04
C THR A 53 -3.94 -6.41 -5.82
N THR A 54 -2.77 -6.10 -5.24
CA THR A 54 -1.74 -5.33 -5.91
C THR A 54 -0.79 -6.27 -6.63
N LEU A 55 -0.60 -6.07 -7.94
CA LEU A 55 0.36 -6.77 -8.80
C LEU A 55 1.55 -5.86 -9.13
N GLU A 56 2.75 -6.44 -9.20
CA GLU A 56 4.00 -5.75 -9.54
C GLU A 56 4.70 -6.45 -10.70
N GLY A 57 5.13 -5.69 -11.70
CA GLY A 57 5.89 -6.23 -12.83
C GLY A 57 5.77 -5.38 -14.08
N SER A 58 6.09 -5.96 -15.24
CA SER A 58 5.94 -5.27 -16.51
C SER A 58 4.48 -4.92 -16.79
N TRP A 59 4.24 -3.77 -17.42
CA TRP A 59 2.88 -3.33 -17.76
C TRP A 59 2.08 -4.42 -18.46
N ASP A 60 2.66 -5.03 -19.48
CA ASP A 60 1.98 -6.01 -20.33
C ASP A 60 1.65 -7.27 -19.53
N ARG A 61 2.61 -7.83 -18.79
CA ARG A 61 2.39 -9.03 -17.97
C ARG A 61 1.33 -8.82 -16.87
N VAL A 62 1.36 -7.66 -16.20
CA VAL A 62 0.38 -7.33 -15.16
C VAL A 62 -1.04 -7.29 -15.72
N HIS A 63 -1.24 -6.58 -16.84
CA HIS A 63 -2.56 -6.47 -17.46
C HIS A 63 -3.00 -7.76 -18.16
N GLU A 64 -2.06 -8.57 -18.65
CA GLU A 64 -2.34 -9.92 -19.15
C GLU A 64 -2.97 -10.78 -18.05
N VAL A 65 -2.36 -10.82 -16.85
CA VAL A 65 -2.89 -11.61 -15.72
C VAL A 65 -4.27 -11.11 -15.28
N ILE A 66 -4.50 -9.78 -15.26
CA ILE A 66 -5.83 -9.23 -14.97
C ILE A 66 -6.85 -9.65 -16.04
N GLY A 67 -6.47 -9.63 -17.33
CA GLY A 67 -7.33 -10.11 -18.42
C GLY A 67 -7.61 -11.63 -18.36
N GLN A 68 -6.61 -12.43 -17.96
CA GLN A 68 -6.77 -13.87 -17.73
C GLN A 68 -7.73 -14.13 -16.57
N ALA A 69 -7.74 -13.31 -15.52
CA ALA A 69 -8.70 -13.41 -14.44
C ALA A 69 -10.15 -13.20 -14.91
N HIS A 70 -10.38 -12.30 -15.87
CA HIS A 70 -11.70 -12.16 -16.50
C HIS A 70 -12.07 -13.41 -17.29
N THR A 71 -11.15 -13.90 -18.13
CA THR A 71 -11.37 -15.09 -18.96
C THR A 71 -11.71 -16.30 -18.09
N LEU A 72 -10.94 -16.54 -17.03
CA LEU A 72 -11.16 -17.62 -16.07
C LEU A 72 -12.58 -17.62 -15.51
N LEU A 73 -13.08 -16.46 -15.09
CA LEU A 73 -14.42 -16.39 -14.51
C LEU A 73 -15.53 -16.47 -15.58
N HIS A 74 -15.27 -15.99 -16.79
CA HIS A 74 -16.17 -16.20 -17.92
C HIS A 74 -16.31 -17.69 -18.26
N GLU A 75 -15.22 -18.46 -18.24
CA GLU A 75 -15.22 -19.91 -18.42
C GLU A 75 -16.00 -20.64 -17.30
N GLN A 76 -16.10 -20.02 -16.12
CA GLN A 76 -16.91 -20.50 -14.99
C GLN A 76 -18.38 -20.01 -15.03
N GLY A 77 -18.79 -19.35 -16.11
CA GLY A 77 -20.17 -18.91 -16.33
C GLY A 77 -20.52 -17.53 -15.77
N VAL A 78 -19.55 -16.77 -15.25
CA VAL A 78 -19.80 -15.37 -14.89
C VAL A 78 -19.97 -14.55 -16.17
N VAL A 79 -21.17 -14.00 -16.39
CA VAL A 79 -21.47 -13.30 -17.65
C VAL A 79 -20.88 -11.89 -17.69
N ARG A 80 -20.81 -11.21 -16.55
CA ARG A 80 -20.34 -9.82 -16.47
C ARG A 80 -19.36 -9.66 -15.32
N ILE A 81 -18.25 -8.98 -15.59
CA ILE A 81 -17.23 -8.66 -14.61
C ILE A 81 -16.96 -7.17 -14.69
N GLN A 82 -16.86 -6.51 -13.54
CA GLN A 82 -16.36 -5.15 -13.43
C GLN A 82 -15.04 -5.18 -12.68
N THR A 83 -14.07 -4.40 -13.13
CA THR A 83 -12.79 -4.27 -12.44
C THR A 83 -12.40 -2.81 -12.32
N ASP A 84 -12.09 -2.39 -11.10
CA ASP A 84 -11.41 -1.12 -10.83
C ASP A 84 -9.91 -1.38 -10.80
N ILE A 85 -9.13 -0.53 -11.46
CA ILE A 85 -7.67 -0.64 -11.50
C ILE A 85 -7.07 0.74 -11.20
N ARG A 86 -6.28 0.81 -10.13
CA ARG A 86 -5.37 1.94 -9.87
C ARG A 86 -3.97 1.49 -10.22
N VAL A 87 -3.44 2.03 -11.30
CA VAL A 87 -2.10 1.69 -11.80
C VAL A 87 -1.19 2.90 -11.79
N GLY A 88 0.07 2.69 -11.37
CA GLY A 88 1.11 3.71 -11.42
C GLY A 88 2.40 3.17 -12.01
N SER A 89 3.05 4.00 -12.82
CA SER A 89 4.41 3.80 -13.33
C SER A 89 5.25 5.03 -13.01
N ARG A 90 6.57 4.85 -12.90
CA ARG A 90 7.53 5.94 -12.67
C ARG A 90 8.85 5.63 -13.39
N THR A 91 9.63 6.65 -13.71
CA THR A 91 10.88 6.51 -14.48
C THR A 91 12.12 6.92 -13.69
N ASP A 92 11.96 7.43 -12.46
CA ASP A 92 13.05 7.97 -11.65
C ASP A 92 13.68 6.93 -10.70
N LYS A 93 12.92 5.88 -10.33
CA LYS A 93 13.42 4.75 -9.53
C LYS A 93 12.52 3.53 -9.63
N GLU A 94 13.09 2.36 -9.36
CA GLU A 94 12.32 1.15 -9.05
C GLU A 94 11.78 1.22 -7.61
N GLN A 95 10.55 0.79 -7.42
CA GLN A 95 9.91 0.80 -6.11
C GLN A 95 8.78 -0.23 -6.08
N THR A 96 8.80 -1.11 -5.08
CA THR A 96 7.75 -2.11 -4.84
C THR A 96 6.57 -1.51 -4.06
N ALA A 97 5.45 -2.22 -3.97
CA ALA A 97 4.32 -1.80 -3.14
C ALA A 97 4.73 -1.81 -1.65
N GLU A 98 5.55 -2.78 -1.24
CA GLU A 98 6.10 -2.85 0.10
C GLU A 98 6.97 -1.63 0.42
N ASP A 99 7.86 -1.22 -0.48
CA ASP A 99 8.69 -0.02 -0.29
C ASP A 99 7.85 1.25 -0.11
N LYS A 100 6.71 1.35 -0.84
CA LYS A 100 5.77 2.47 -0.70
C LYS A 100 5.19 2.51 0.71
N VAL A 101 4.74 1.35 1.22
CA VAL A 101 4.17 1.24 2.56
C VAL A 101 5.22 1.49 3.64
N ASN A 102 6.39 0.87 3.52
CA ASN A 102 7.50 1.02 4.47
C ASN A 102 7.93 2.47 4.56
N LYS A 103 7.99 3.20 3.43
CA LYS A 103 8.35 4.62 3.47
C LYS A 103 7.36 5.46 4.28
N VAL A 104 6.05 5.19 4.15
CA VAL A 104 5.03 5.88 4.95
C VAL A 104 5.16 5.49 6.43
N LYS A 105 5.38 4.21 6.74
CA LYS A 105 5.58 3.74 8.12
C LYS A 105 6.77 4.41 8.80
N GLU A 106 7.91 4.54 8.11
CA GLU A 106 9.08 5.27 8.60
C GLU A 106 8.71 6.71 8.96
N LEU A 107 8.03 7.42 8.06
CA LEU A 107 7.63 8.81 8.28
C LEU A 107 6.67 8.95 9.47
N LEU A 108 5.72 8.03 9.61
CA LEU A 108 4.80 7.97 10.75
C LEU A 108 5.51 7.68 12.07
N ALA A 109 6.61 6.93 12.06
CA ALA A 109 7.42 6.69 13.25
C ALA A 109 8.20 7.94 13.65
N THR A 110 8.76 8.67 12.68
CA THR A 110 9.49 9.93 12.94
C THR A 110 8.57 11.08 13.38
N GLY A 111 7.30 11.08 12.95
CA GLY A 111 6.32 12.10 13.34
C GLY A 111 5.76 11.94 14.76
N LYS A 112 6.21 10.91 15.51
CA LYS A 112 5.82 10.68 16.92
C LYS A 112 6.88 11.11 17.93
N GLU A 113 8.05 11.57 17.51
CA GLU A 113 8.97 12.25 18.41
C GLU A 113 8.60 13.74 18.46
N GLN A 114 8.29 14.21 19.69
CA GLN A 114 8.03 15.59 20.09
C GLN A 114 6.59 16.12 20.14
N THR A 115 5.61 15.36 20.65
CA THR A 115 4.33 15.97 21.09
C THR A 115 3.94 15.58 22.52
N ASP A 116 4.04 16.58 23.39
CA ASP A 116 3.34 16.82 24.65
C ASP A 116 3.64 15.93 25.88
N VAL A 117 3.86 14.62 25.74
CA VAL A 117 4.12 13.78 26.94
C VAL A 117 5.52 14.01 27.52
N ASP A 118 6.55 14.13 26.68
CA ASP A 118 7.92 14.38 27.16
C ASP A 118 8.09 15.81 27.70
N LYS A 119 7.38 16.79 27.11
CA LYS A 119 7.32 18.15 27.64
C LYS A 119 6.58 18.20 28.96
N ALA A 120 5.44 17.50 29.09
CA ALA A 120 4.71 17.43 30.35
C ALA A 120 5.53 16.73 31.43
N THR A 121 6.21 15.62 31.11
CA THR A 121 7.09 14.90 32.05
C THR A 121 8.26 15.77 32.50
N ALA A 122 8.90 16.50 31.58
CA ALA A 122 9.99 17.43 31.91
C ALA A 122 9.51 18.61 32.76
N VAL A 123 8.32 19.16 32.50
CA VAL A 123 7.70 20.22 33.32
C VAL A 123 7.34 19.71 34.71
N TYR A 124 6.79 18.50 34.83
CA TYR A 124 6.50 17.88 36.12
C TYR A 124 7.78 17.57 36.92
N ALA A 125 8.82 17.03 36.28
CA ALA A 125 10.10 16.78 36.93
C ALA A 125 10.77 18.09 37.40
N ALA A 126 10.72 19.15 36.60
CA ALA A 126 11.22 20.48 37.00
C ALA A 126 10.41 21.08 38.15
N ALA A 127 9.08 20.90 38.16
CA ALA A 127 8.21 21.36 39.23
C ALA A 127 8.43 20.60 40.55
N GLU A 128 8.70 19.29 40.50
CA GLU A 128 9.04 18.48 41.66
C GLU A 128 10.42 18.86 42.23
N ALA A 129 11.43 19.07 41.38
CA ALA A 129 12.76 19.54 41.81
C ALA A 129 12.70 20.93 42.49
N TYR A 130 11.87 21.84 41.97
CA TYR A 130 11.63 23.15 42.59
C TYR A 130 10.99 23.01 43.99
N LYS A 131 10.00 22.13 44.16
CA LYS A 131 9.36 21.87 45.46
C LYS A 131 10.29 21.19 46.45
N ALA A 132 11.24 20.37 45.98
CA ALA A 132 12.22 19.69 46.81
C ALA A 132 13.35 20.62 47.33
N GLY A 133 13.40 21.88 46.88
CA GLY A 133 14.36 22.87 47.36
C GLY A 133 15.79 22.67 46.86
N GLU A 134 15.97 21.92 45.76
CA GLU A 134 17.28 21.74 45.14
C GLU A 134 17.73 23.05 44.46
N ALA A 135 18.96 23.49 44.75
CA ALA A 135 19.49 24.76 44.27
C ALA A 135 19.61 24.78 42.73
N PHE A 136 19.07 25.86 42.13
CA PHE A 136 18.90 26.06 40.69
C PHE A 136 20.20 26.38 39.92
N ASP A 137 21.36 25.85 40.33
CA ASP A 137 22.65 26.32 39.81
C ASP A 137 23.08 25.70 38.47
N ASN A 138 22.35 24.70 37.93
CA ASN A 138 22.78 23.99 36.71
C ASN A 138 21.87 24.08 35.47
N LEU A 139 20.82 24.93 35.46
CA LEU A 139 19.85 24.97 34.34
C LEU A 139 20.11 26.06 33.28
N LYS A 140 21.27 26.74 33.29
CA LYS A 140 21.66 27.71 32.24
C LYS A 140 22.55 27.14 31.12
N ALA A 141 22.95 25.87 31.17
CA ALA A 141 23.89 25.32 30.20
C ALA A 141 23.25 24.66 28.96
N GLY A 142 21.92 24.52 28.90
CA GLY A 142 21.26 23.70 27.86
C GLY A 142 20.45 24.46 26.80
N TRP A 143 20.41 25.80 26.84
CA TRP A 143 19.55 26.63 25.96
C TRP A 143 20.34 27.82 25.37
N ALA A 144 21.57 27.57 24.93
CA ALA A 144 22.35 28.46 24.07
C ALA A 144 22.72 27.72 22.78
#